data_AF-A0A938M7W1-F1
#
_entry.id   AF-A0A938M7W1-F1
#
_cell.length_a   1.000
_cell.length_b   1.000
_cell.length_c   1.000
_cell.angle_alpha   90.00
_cell.angle_beta   90.00
_cell.angle_gamma   90.00
#
_symmetry.space_group_name_H-M   'P 1'
#
loop_
_entity.id
_entity.type
_entity.pdbx_description
1 polymer ?
#
loop_
_entity_poly.entity_id
_entity_poly.type
_entity_poly.pdbx_seq_one_letter_code
_entity_poly.pdbx_strand_id
1 'polypeptide(L)'
;MPYGRKGARMLRVDSQKAGIDFIDAAGRVFDFHGLRHSFITMVDRAGAHPRTTQRLARHSRSEMTDRYTHVALASTARAAAALPDLSPSASGALQATGTEGVPWKSLPRTRPIGAD
;
A
#
# COMPACT_ATOMS: atom_id res chain seq x y z
N MET A 1 -23.22 -2.68 -13.48
CA MET A 1 -23.74 -3.93 -12.86
C MET A 1 -25.22 -3.75 -12.51
N PRO A 2 -26.12 -4.72 -12.76
CA PRO A 2 -27.57 -4.53 -12.64
C PRO A 2 -28.17 -4.86 -11.25
N TYR A 3 -27.35 -5.08 -10.22
CA TYR A 3 -27.81 -5.28 -8.83
C TYR A 3 -27.61 -4.00 -8.02
N GLY A 4 -28.64 -3.16 -7.88
CA GLY A 4 -28.50 -1.91 -7.09
C GLY A 4 -29.79 -1.16 -6.74
N ARG A 5 -30.91 -1.43 -7.41
CA ARG A 5 -32.09 -0.54 -7.30
C ARG A 5 -32.85 -0.64 -5.97
N LYS A 6 -32.81 -1.78 -5.25
CA LYS A 6 -33.53 -1.94 -3.97
C LYS A 6 -32.75 -1.34 -2.79
N GLY A 7 -31.46 -1.64 -2.68
CA GLY A 7 -30.63 -1.12 -1.60
C GLY A 7 -30.53 0.41 -1.62
N ALA A 8 -30.21 1.00 -2.78
CA ALA A 8 -30.08 2.45 -2.90
C ALA A 8 -31.36 3.22 -2.50
N ARG A 9 -32.55 2.59 -2.58
CA ARG A 9 -33.82 3.22 -2.15
C ARG A 9 -33.94 3.40 -0.65
N MET A 10 -33.50 2.42 0.16
CA MET A 10 -33.53 2.55 1.62
C MET A 10 -32.62 3.69 2.08
N LEU A 11 -31.38 3.71 1.57
CA LEU A 11 -30.40 4.75 1.91
C LEU A 11 -30.88 6.16 1.53
N ARG A 12 -31.67 6.31 0.46
CA ARG A 12 -32.23 7.62 0.09
C ARG A 12 -33.20 8.15 1.15
N VAL A 13 -34.05 7.28 1.72
CA VAL A 13 -34.99 7.67 2.78
C VAL A 13 -34.22 8.08 4.04
N ASP A 14 -33.22 7.30 4.43
CA ASP A 14 -32.41 7.59 5.61
C ASP A 14 -31.55 8.85 5.43
N SER A 15 -30.99 9.06 4.24
CA SER A 15 -30.21 10.26 3.91
C SER A 15 -31.07 11.53 3.98
N GLN A 16 -32.29 11.48 3.45
CA GLN A 16 -33.25 12.59 3.55
C GLN A 16 -33.58 12.92 5.00
N LYS A 17 -33.84 11.90 5.84
CA LYS A 17 -34.08 12.11 7.28
C LYS A 17 -32.86 12.68 8.01
N ALA A 18 -31.65 12.32 7.58
CA ALA A 18 -30.41 12.84 8.13
C ALA A 18 -30.01 14.22 7.60
N GLY A 19 -30.75 14.79 6.63
CA GLY A 19 -30.39 16.05 5.97
C GLY A 19 -29.14 15.95 5.09
N ILE A 20 -28.83 14.74 4.59
CA ILE A 20 -27.69 14.48 3.72
C ILE A 20 -28.19 14.36 2.29
N ASP A 21 -27.62 15.16 1.38
CA ASP A 21 -27.94 15.08 -0.03
C ASP A 21 -27.50 13.73 -0.60
N PHE A 22 -28.45 13.01 -1.20
CA PHE A 22 -28.18 11.71 -1.81
C PHE A 22 -27.29 11.82 -3.06
N ILE A 23 -27.28 12.99 -3.69
CA ILE A 23 -26.41 13.34 -4.81
C ILE A 23 -25.71 14.64 -4.43
N ASP A 24 -24.39 14.66 -4.42
CA ASP A 24 -23.64 15.86 -4.07
C ASP A 24 -23.51 16.86 -5.24
N ALA A 25 -22.91 18.02 -4.98
CA ALA A 25 -22.67 19.06 -5.97
C ALA A 25 -21.79 18.62 -7.16
N ALA A 26 -21.04 17.52 -7.02
CA ALA A 26 -20.23 16.92 -8.08
C ALA A 26 -20.96 15.79 -8.83
N GLY A 27 -22.24 15.55 -8.53
CA GLY A 27 -23.06 14.51 -9.16
C GLY A 27 -22.77 13.09 -8.65
N ARG A 28 -22.03 12.93 -7.55
CA ARG A 28 -21.73 11.61 -6.95
C ARG A 28 -22.90 11.14 -6.12
N VAL A 29 -23.19 9.83 -6.18
CA VAL A 29 -24.36 9.22 -5.53
C VAL A 29 -23.95 8.52 -4.24
N PHE A 30 -24.67 8.79 -3.14
CA PHE A 30 -24.49 8.10 -1.85
C PHE A 30 -25.29 6.79 -1.79
N ASP A 31 -24.89 5.82 -2.61
CA ASP A 31 -25.46 4.47 -2.58
C ASP A 31 -24.72 3.55 -1.59
N PHE A 32 -25.02 2.25 -1.61
CA PHE A 32 -24.35 1.26 -0.76
C PHE A 32 -22.83 1.20 -0.99
N HIS A 33 -22.34 1.56 -2.17
CA HIS A 33 -20.91 1.63 -2.44
C HIS A 33 -20.27 2.85 -1.76
N GLY A 34 -21.02 3.96 -1.62
CA GLY A 34 -20.61 5.14 -0.85
C GLY A 34 -20.23 4.81 0.60
N LEU A 35 -20.94 3.87 1.24
CA LEU A 35 -20.61 3.39 2.59
C LEU A 35 -19.23 2.70 2.62
N ARG A 36 -18.95 1.85 1.62
CA ARG A 36 -17.66 1.18 1.49
C ARG A 36 -16.52 2.16 1.25
N HIS A 37 -16.73 3.16 0.38
CA HIS A 37 -15.76 4.23 0.17
C HIS A 37 -15.44 4.98 1.47
N SER A 38 -16.48 5.32 2.23
CA SER A 38 -16.36 6.03 3.51
C SER A 38 -15.58 5.18 4.53
N PHE A 39 -15.93 3.91 4.67
CA PHE A 39 -15.22 2.97 5.56
C PHE A 39 -13.72 2.89 5.26
N ILE A 40 -13.34 2.66 4.00
CA ILE A 40 -11.92 2.51 3.63
C ILE A 40 -11.16 3.81 3.89
N THR A 41 -11.77 4.96 3.56
CA THR A 41 -11.19 6.29 3.81
C THR A 41 -10.98 6.55 5.30
N MET A 42 -11.93 6.16 6.16
CA MET A 42 -11.80 6.32 7.61
C MET A 42 -10.67 5.45 8.18
N VAL A 43 -10.56 4.20 7.71
CA VAL A 43 -9.48 3.29 8.12
C VAL A 43 -8.12 3.85 7.73
N ASP A 44 -7.97 4.37 6.51
CA ASP A 44 -6.73 5.01 6.06
C ASP A 44 -6.39 6.25 6.89
N ARG A 45 -7.37 7.14 7.10
CA ARG A 45 -7.19 8.36 7.92
C ARG A 45 -6.87 8.08 9.38
N ALA A 46 -7.27 6.93 9.92
CA ALA A 46 -6.86 6.47 11.25
C ALA A 46 -5.37 6.06 11.31
N GLY A 47 -4.64 6.09 10.19
CA GLY A 47 -3.23 5.75 10.10
C GLY A 47 -2.97 4.24 10.00
N ALA A 48 -3.98 3.45 9.63
CA ALA A 48 -3.80 2.01 9.43
C ALA A 48 -2.80 1.73 8.31
N HIS A 49 -1.99 0.68 8.47
CA HIS A 49 -1.07 0.26 7.42
C HIS A 49 -1.85 -0.15 6.14
N PRO A 50 -1.39 0.18 4.92
CA PRO A 50 -2.12 -0.08 3.68
C PRO A 50 -2.57 -1.54 3.50
N ARG A 51 -1.74 -2.50 3.93
CA ARG A 51 -2.09 -3.93 3.91
C ARG A 51 -3.23 -4.32 4.87
N THR A 52 -3.34 -3.63 6.01
CA THR A 52 -4.46 -3.78 6.94
C THR A 52 -5.73 -3.23 6.30
N THR A 53 -5.66 -2.04 5.72
CA THR A 53 -6.76 -1.41 4.96
C THR A 53 -7.23 -2.32 3.83
N GLN A 54 -6.32 -2.89 3.05
CA GLN A 54 -6.63 -3.84 1.97
C GLN A 54 -7.38 -5.06 2.47
N ARG A 55 -6.94 -5.64 3.60
CA ARG A 55 -7.56 -6.82 4.21
C ARG A 55 -8.95 -6.53 4.74
N LEU A 56 -9.13 -5.39 5.42
CA LEU A 56 -10.43 -4.92 5.90
C LEU A 56 -11.39 -4.63 4.74
N ALA A 57 -10.87 -4.05 3.65
CA ALA A 57 -11.64 -3.85 2.43
C ALA A 57 -11.93 -5.16 1.69
N ARG A 58 -11.23 -6.27 1.97
CA ARG A 58 -11.28 -7.52 1.19
C ARG A 58 -10.92 -7.31 -0.29
N HIS A 59 -9.94 -6.45 -0.56
CA HIS A 59 -9.42 -6.25 -1.91
C HIS A 59 -8.36 -7.30 -2.23
N SER A 60 -8.49 -7.97 -3.38
CA SER A 60 -7.51 -8.94 -3.85
C SER A 60 -6.20 -8.28 -4.29
N ARG A 61 -6.28 -7.11 -4.93
CA ARG A 61 -5.14 -6.33 -5.43
C ARG A 61 -4.93 -5.07 -4.62
N SER A 62 -3.67 -4.66 -4.44
CA SER A 62 -3.31 -3.42 -3.73
C SER A 62 -3.85 -2.18 -4.43
N GLU A 63 -3.78 -2.15 -5.77
CA GLU A 63 -4.28 -1.06 -6.65
C GLU A 63 -5.70 -0.61 -6.34
N MET A 64 -6.56 -1.53 -5.88
CA MET A 64 -7.94 -1.22 -5.52
C MET A 64 -8.04 -0.35 -4.26
N THR A 65 -7.06 -0.50 -3.37
CA THR A 65 -6.94 0.18 -2.07
C THR A 65 -6.16 1.49 -2.21
N ASP A 66 -5.21 1.55 -3.15
CA ASP A 66 -4.36 2.72 -3.39
C ASP A 66 -5.16 4.01 -3.71
N ARG A 67 -6.37 3.87 -4.25
CA ARG A 67 -7.32 4.98 -4.48
C ARG A 67 -7.77 5.69 -3.20
N TYR A 68 -7.55 5.07 -2.04
CA TYR A 68 -7.98 5.56 -0.73
C TYR A 68 -6.83 5.81 0.21
N THR A 69 -5.66 5.21 -0.04
CA THR A 69 -4.50 5.34 0.82
C THR A 69 -3.61 6.45 0.31
N HIS A 70 -3.53 7.54 1.05
CA HIS A 70 -2.62 8.65 0.73
C HIS A 70 -1.45 8.65 1.70
N VAL A 71 -0.25 8.37 1.18
CA VAL A 71 0.97 8.41 2.00
C VAL A 71 1.28 9.87 2.34
N ALA A 72 1.06 10.25 3.60
CA ALA A 72 1.46 11.57 4.09
C ALA A 72 2.99 11.69 4.17
N LEU A 73 3.54 12.84 3.81
CA LEU A 73 4.98 13.14 3.87
C LEU A 73 5.57 12.93 5.28
N ALA A 74 4.79 13.22 6.32
CA ALA A 74 5.21 12.98 7.70
C ALA A 74 5.40 11.48 8.02
N SER A 75 4.67 10.59 7.35
CA SER A 75 4.82 9.15 7.51
C SER A 75 6.05 8.61 6.79
N THR A 76 6.40 9.16 5.62
CA THR A 76 7.64 8.79 4.91
C THR A 76 8.88 9.23 5.68
N ALA A 77 8.89 10.46 6.21
CA ALA A 77 9.99 10.97 7.02
C ALA A 77 10.21 10.13 8.29
N ARG A 78 9.13 9.78 9.01
CA ARG A 78 9.21 8.89 10.19
C ARG A 78 9.72 7.50 9.83
N ALA A 79 9.28 6.93 8.71
CA ALA A 79 9.75 5.62 8.26
C ALA A 79 11.25 5.64 7.93
N ALA A 80 11.73 6.70 7.26
CA ALA A 80 13.15 6.87 6.96
C ALA A 80 13.98 7.04 8.25
N ALA A 81 13.51 7.84 9.20
CA ALA A 81 14.19 8.06 10.49
C ALA A 81 14.19 6.81 11.40
N ALA A 82 13.27 5.87 11.20
CA ALA A 82 13.20 4.63 11.97
C ALA A 82 14.17 3.54 11.50
N LEU A 83 14.87 3.76 10.37
CA LEU A 83 15.88 2.81 9.89
C LEU A 83 17.08 2.80 10.85
N PRO A 84 17.70 1.61 11.07
CA PRO A 84 18.93 1.54 11.84
C PRO A 84 20.05 2.34 11.14
N ASP A 85 20.94 2.93 11.93
CA ASP A 85 22.16 3.50 11.38
C ASP A 85 23.06 2.37 10.87
N LEU A 86 23.37 2.41 9.58
CA LEU A 86 24.25 1.45 8.90
C LEU A 86 25.64 2.04 8.67
N SER A 87 25.94 3.22 9.24
CA SER A 87 27.28 3.79 9.19
C SER A 87 28.28 2.79 9.78
N PRO A 88 29.45 2.60 9.13
CA PRO A 88 30.45 1.69 9.65
C PRO A 88 30.88 2.21 11.02
N SER A 89 30.60 1.44 12.07
CA SER A 89 31.15 1.69 13.39
C SER A 89 32.66 1.70 13.26
N ALA A 90 33.29 2.87 13.44
CA ALA A 90 34.72 3.02 13.42
C ALA A 90 35.33 2.34 14.66
N SER A 91 35.38 1.01 14.68
CA SER A 91 36.33 0.25 15.49
C SER A 91 36.31 -1.22 15.08
N GLY A 92 37.44 -1.67 14.51
CA GLY A 92 37.72 -3.06 14.16
C GLY A 92 38.15 -3.21 12.71
N ALA A 93 39.43 -3.55 12.49
CA ALA A 93 39.94 -3.92 11.19
C ALA A 93 39.01 -4.97 10.56
N LEU A 94 38.43 -4.65 9.39
CA LEU A 94 37.59 -5.57 8.64
C LEU A 94 38.39 -6.84 8.37
N GLN A 95 37.94 -7.97 8.90
CA GLN A 95 38.52 -9.28 8.62
C GLN A 95 38.39 -9.55 7.11
N ALA A 96 39.49 -9.91 6.46
CA ALA A 96 39.50 -10.22 5.04
C ALA A 96 38.54 -11.39 4.74
N THR A 97 37.46 -11.13 4.01
CA THR A 97 36.45 -12.14 3.63
C THR A 97 36.86 -12.97 2.41
N GLY A 98 38.16 -13.12 2.15
CA GLY A 98 38.71 -14.04 1.15
C GLY A 98 38.70 -13.54 -0.30
N THR A 99 38.53 -12.23 -0.55
CA THR A 99 38.55 -11.64 -1.91
C THR A 99 39.87 -10.98 -2.30
N GLU A 100 40.91 -11.11 -1.48
CA GLU A 100 42.22 -10.53 -1.77
C GLU A 100 43.06 -11.52 -2.61
N GLY A 101 43.33 -11.19 -3.88
CA GLY A 101 44.54 -11.67 -4.56
C GLY A 101 44.41 -12.61 -5.77
N VAL A 102 43.21 -13.03 -6.18
CA VAL A 102 43.07 -13.81 -7.44
C VAL A 102 42.53 -12.91 -8.54
N PRO A 103 43.34 -12.54 -9.56
CA PRO A 103 42.81 -11.80 -10.70
C PRO A 103 41.68 -12.61 -11.35
N TRP A 104 40.58 -11.96 -11.72
CA TRP A 104 39.43 -12.62 -12.37
C TRP A 104 39.83 -13.43 -13.62
N LYS A 105 40.97 -13.08 -14.23
CA LYS A 105 41.59 -13.72 -15.38
C LYS A 105 42.19 -15.11 -15.09
N SER A 106 42.44 -15.45 -13.83
CA SER A 106 42.97 -16.75 -13.38
C SER A 106 41.89 -17.75 -12.94
N LEU A 107 40.61 -17.36 -12.95
CA LEU A 107 39.52 -18.29 -12.64
C LEU A 107 39.28 -19.25 -13.82
N PRO A 108 39.07 -20.55 -13.59
CA PRO A 108 38.75 -21.49 -14.65
C PRO A 108 37.46 -21.05 -15.35
N ARG A 109 37.50 -20.85 -16.68
CA ARG A 109 36.31 -20.55 -17.48
C ARG A 109 35.45 -21.82 -17.54
N THR A 110 34.51 -21.97 -16.62
CA THR A 110 33.49 -23.02 -16.71
C THR A 110 32.64 -22.77 -17.96
N ARG A 111 32.45 -23.80 -18.79
CA ARG A 111 31.52 -23.73 -19.93
C ARG A 111 30.09 -23.50 -19.38
N PRO A 112 29.24 -22.74 -20.08
CA PRO A 112 27.86 -22.57 -19.66
C PRO A 112 27.16 -23.94 -19.60
N ILE A 113 26.40 -24.17 -18.53
CA ILE A 113 25.56 -25.36 -18.37
C ILE A 113 24.45 -25.29 -19.42
N GLY A 114 24.40 -26.28 -20.31
CA GLY A 114 23.38 -26.42 -21.37
C GLY A 114 23.91 -26.25 -22.79
N ALA A 115 24.85 -27.10 -23.20
CA ALA A 115 25.31 -27.19 -24.58
C ALA A 115 25.23 -28.66 -25.02
N ASP A 116 23.99 -29.13 -25.09
CA ASP A 116 23.54 -30.40 -25.63
C ASP A 116 22.10 -30.22 -26.13
#